data_AF-A0A0S4LPJ9-F1
#
_entry.id   AF-A0A0S4LPJ9-F1
#
_cell.length_a   1.000
_cell.length_b   1.000
_cell.length_c   1.000
_cell.angle_alpha   90.00
_cell.angle_beta   90.00
_cell.angle_gamma   90.00
#
_symmetry.space_group_name_H-M   'P 1'
#
loop_
_entity.id
_entity.type
_entity.pdbx_description
1 polymer ?
#
loop_
_entity_poly.entity_id
_entity_poly.type
_entity_poly.pdbx_seq_one_letter_code
_entity_poly.pdbx_strand_id
1 'polypeptide(L)'
;MKEFISDDDLQTFEEWLRYQALDTSMMTTEELATWQCCFEETQKQRAASSDAGLMNLKAVPGESKFAVGVREGTDLFLVLWVRRNQQGEYCILKPMRDRPVNLHGSSHSDGTLHHRIVRQKFLSDHKSTAFPIMNGFTPKETGAIFNPTAFTGIVEVASGILGPRHGCIGVSLAEPGFRLPDYTWAYQVLSQTVFREVSPHVVVSIMRKKSSC
;
A
#
# COMPACT_ATOMS: atom_id res chain seq x y z
N MET A 1 -21.00 -6.10 13.92
CA MET A 1 -19.72 -6.74 13.51
C MET A 1 -18.73 -5.64 13.19
N LYS A 2 -17.49 -5.70 13.71
CA LYS A 2 -16.48 -4.63 13.52
C LYS A 2 -16.02 -4.59 12.05
N GLU A 3 -16.45 -3.62 11.25
CA GLU A 3 -16.21 -3.61 9.80
C GLU A 3 -14.71 -3.46 9.43
N PHE A 4 -13.90 -2.90 10.33
CA PHE A 4 -12.47 -2.70 10.15
C PHE A 4 -11.63 -3.67 10.99
N ILE A 5 -10.59 -4.26 10.37
CA ILE A 5 -9.56 -5.08 11.02
C ILE A 5 -8.28 -4.24 11.02
N SER A 6 -7.71 -3.99 12.20
CA SER A 6 -6.43 -3.31 12.40
C SER A 6 -5.26 -4.29 12.41
N ASP A 7 -4.03 -3.76 12.42
CA ASP A 7 -2.82 -4.58 12.58
C ASP A 7 -2.79 -5.27 13.95
N ASP A 8 -3.25 -4.56 14.99
CA ASP A 8 -3.30 -5.07 16.37
C ASP A 8 -4.34 -6.20 16.51
N ASP A 9 -5.43 -6.14 15.75
CA ASP A 9 -6.43 -7.22 15.76
C ASP A 9 -5.81 -8.55 15.28
N LEU A 10 -4.83 -8.51 14.37
CA LEU A 10 -4.11 -9.69 13.87
C LEU A 10 -3.22 -10.37 14.92
N GLN A 11 -3.11 -9.83 16.13
CA GLN A 11 -2.41 -10.43 17.27
C GLN A 11 -3.23 -11.49 17.99
N THR A 12 -4.54 -11.58 17.70
CA THR A 12 -5.43 -12.57 18.29
C THR A 12 -5.85 -13.62 17.27
N PHE A 13 -6.02 -14.86 17.70
CA PHE A 13 -6.38 -15.95 16.80
C PHE A 13 -7.76 -15.74 16.17
N GLU A 14 -8.74 -15.28 16.95
CA GLU A 14 -10.12 -15.05 16.48
C GLU A 14 -10.18 -13.99 15.37
N GLU A 15 -9.57 -12.83 15.57
CA GLU A 15 -9.58 -11.77 14.56
C GLU A 15 -8.65 -12.10 13.38
N TRP A 16 -7.59 -12.90 13.59
CA TRP A 16 -6.78 -13.42 12.50
C TRP A 16 -7.56 -14.40 11.61
N LEU A 17 -8.35 -15.31 12.18
CA LEU A 17 -9.25 -16.18 11.41
C LEU A 17 -10.30 -15.38 10.65
N ARG A 18 -10.86 -14.36 11.28
CA ARG A 18 -11.79 -13.44 10.65
C ARG A 18 -11.16 -12.68 9.49
N TYR A 19 -9.89 -12.29 9.63
CA TYR A 19 -9.09 -11.72 8.55
C TYR A 19 -8.95 -12.69 7.37
N GLN A 20 -8.70 -13.98 7.65
CA GLN A 20 -8.69 -15.06 6.63
C GLN A 20 -10.08 -15.37 6.04
N ALA A 21 -11.14 -14.71 6.53
CA ALA A 21 -12.54 -14.93 6.13
C ALA A 21 -13.02 -16.38 6.39
N LEU A 22 -12.53 -17.00 7.46
CA LEU A 22 -12.95 -18.34 7.89
C LEU A 22 -14.11 -18.25 8.88
N ASP A 23 -15.11 -19.11 8.70
CA ASP A 23 -16.21 -19.30 9.63
C ASP A 23 -15.90 -20.46 10.58
N THR A 24 -15.58 -20.13 11.83
CA THR A 24 -15.22 -21.11 12.85
C THR A 24 -16.38 -22.03 13.24
N SER A 25 -17.63 -21.62 13.00
CA SER A 25 -18.80 -22.44 13.32
C SER A 25 -18.95 -23.66 12.39
N MET A 26 -18.29 -23.61 11.23
CA MET A 26 -18.30 -24.70 10.25
C MET A 26 -17.07 -25.61 10.33
N MET A 27 -16.16 -25.36 11.28
CA MET A 27 -14.89 -26.07 11.39
C MET A 27 -14.95 -27.22 12.39
N THR A 28 -14.27 -28.31 12.07
CA THR A 28 -13.98 -29.39 13.00
C THR A 28 -12.87 -28.99 13.98
N THR A 29 -12.77 -29.72 15.10
CA THR A 29 -11.70 -29.50 16.10
C THR A 29 -10.30 -29.69 15.51
N GLU A 30 -10.13 -30.62 14.55
CA GLU A 30 -8.85 -30.88 13.89
C GLU A 30 -8.45 -29.75 12.95
N GLU A 31 -9.41 -29.20 12.20
CA GLU A 31 -9.19 -28.03 11.35
C GLU A 31 -8.83 -26.80 12.20
N LEU A 32 -9.55 -26.58 13.31
CA LEU A 32 -9.22 -25.49 14.26
C LEU A 32 -7.81 -25.63 14.83
N ALA A 33 -7.38 -26.84 15.19
CA ALA A 33 -6.02 -27.10 15.66
C ALA A 33 -4.96 -26.81 14.59
N THR A 34 -5.26 -27.13 13.32
CA THR A 34 -4.39 -26.83 12.19
C THR A 34 -4.24 -25.31 12.01
N TRP A 35 -5.33 -24.57 12.06
CA TRP A 35 -5.30 -23.11 11.94
C TRP A 35 -4.61 -22.44 13.13
N GLN A 36 -4.79 -22.97 14.34
CA GLN A 36 -4.08 -22.51 15.53
C GLN A 36 -2.56 -22.65 15.35
N CYS A 37 -2.11 -23.80 14.82
CA CYS A 37 -0.71 -24.01 14.48
C CYS A 37 -0.20 -23.00 13.43
N CYS A 38 -0.97 -22.76 12.36
CA CYS A 38 -0.63 -21.74 11.35
C CYS A 38 -0.54 -20.33 11.94
N PHE A 39 -1.46 -19.98 12.85
CA PHE A 39 -1.45 -18.70 13.55
C PHE A 39 -0.18 -18.55 14.42
N GLU A 40 0.15 -19.56 15.22
CA GLU A 40 1.35 -19.56 16.06
C GLU A 40 2.64 -19.44 15.23
N GLU A 41 2.74 -20.17 14.11
CA GLU A 41 3.86 -20.04 13.18
C GLU A 41 3.93 -18.63 12.57
N THR A 42 2.78 -18.04 12.21
CA THR A 42 2.71 -16.66 11.73
C THR A 42 3.20 -15.67 12.81
N GLN A 43 2.81 -15.86 14.07
CA GLN A 43 3.28 -15.02 15.18
C GLN A 43 4.78 -15.19 15.44
N LYS A 44 5.32 -16.42 15.36
CA LYS A 44 6.77 -16.67 15.47
C LYS A 44 7.53 -15.98 14.34
N GLN A 45 7.05 -16.07 13.10
CA GLN A 45 7.66 -15.38 11.96
C GLN A 45 7.63 -13.86 12.14
N ARG A 46 6.53 -13.32 12.63
CA ARG A 46 6.39 -11.89 12.95
C ARG A 46 7.37 -11.44 14.03
N ALA A 47 7.48 -12.18 15.12
CA ALA A 47 8.40 -11.88 16.21
C ALA A 47 9.87 -12.02 15.80
N ALA A 48 10.17 -12.92 14.86
CA ALA A 48 11.52 -13.10 14.31
C ALA A 48 11.88 -12.04 13.26
N SER A 49 10.89 -11.40 12.63
CA SER A 49 11.12 -10.34 11.64
C SER A 49 11.54 -9.04 12.33
N SER A 50 12.59 -8.40 11.81
CA SER A 50 13.00 -7.07 12.27
C SER A 50 12.02 -6.01 11.76
N ASP A 51 11.65 -5.05 12.60
CA ASP A 51 10.88 -3.89 12.17
C ASP A 51 11.58 -3.21 10.99
N ALA A 52 10.81 -2.68 10.03
CA ALA A 52 11.36 -2.00 8.85
C ALA A 52 12.18 -0.74 9.21
N GLY A 53 12.19 -0.35 10.49
CA GLY A 53 13.06 0.68 11.06
C GLY A 53 12.74 2.08 10.57
N LEU A 54 13.65 3.01 10.85
CA LEU A 54 13.59 4.38 10.36
C LEU A 54 14.07 4.45 8.91
N MET A 55 13.21 4.92 8.02
CA MET A 55 13.56 5.09 6.62
C MET A 55 14.37 6.37 6.39
N ASN A 56 15.66 6.20 6.08
CA ASN A 56 16.57 7.32 5.83
C ASN A 56 16.66 7.67 4.34
N LEU A 57 15.56 8.18 3.77
CA LEU A 57 15.57 8.74 2.42
C LEU A 57 16.17 10.15 2.42
N LYS A 58 17.01 10.43 1.42
CA LYS A 58 17.55 11.78 1.17
C LYS A 58 16.78 12.46 0.04
N ALA A 59 16.60 13.77 0.20
CA ALA A 59 16.20 14.62 -0.92
C ALA A 59 17.32 14.63 -1.96
N VAL A 60 16.96 14.47 -3.23
CA VAL A 60 17.89 14.51 -4.36
C VAL A 60 17.41 15.61 -5.28
N PRO A 61 18.23 16.62 -5.60
CA PRO A 61 17.83 17.69 -6.51
C PRO A 61 17.34 17.14 -7.86
N GLY A 62 16.22 17.66 -8.35
CA GLY A 62 15.61 17.22 -9.61
C GLY A 62 14.80 15.92 -9.53
N GLU A 63 14.74 15.26 -8.37
CA GLU A 63 13.76 14.20 -8.10
C GLU A 63 12.57 14.76 -7.33
N SER A 64 11.37 14.20 -7.57
CA SER A 64 10.19 14.43 -6.75
C SER A 64 9.77 13.14 -6.07
N LYS A 65 9.45 13.21 -4.77
CA LYS A 65 9.00 12.05 -3.99
C LYS A 65 7.66 12.37 -3.33
N PHE A 66 6.65 11.56 -3.58
CA PHE A 66 5.31 11.73 -3.02
C PHE A 66 4.98 10.53 -2.12
N ALA A 67 4.85 10.75 -0.82
CA ALA A 67 4.57 9.69 0.15
C ALA A 67 3.08 9.50 0.40
N VAL A 68 2.71 8.27 0.74
CA VAL A 68 1.49 7.99 1.50
C VAL A 68 1.92 7.44 2.86
N GLY A 69 1.53 8.16 3.92
CA GLY A 69 1.83 7.79 5.30
C GLY A 69 0.56 7.52 6.08
N VAL A 70 0.56 6.50 6.94
CA VAL A 70 -0.51 6.27 7.92
C VAL A 70 -0.05 6.79 9.27
N ARG A 71 -0.84 7.69 9.86
CA ARG A 71 -0.57 8.26 11.18
C ARG A 71 -1.12 7.36 12.26
N GLU A 72 -0.24 6.86 13.13
CA GLU A 72 -0.59 6.04 14.28
C GLU A 72 0.11 6.58 15.53
N GLY A 73 -0.65 7.18 16.44
CA GLY A 73 -0.09 7.92 17.56
C GLY A 73 0.75 9.10 17.07
N THR A 74 2.01 9.18 17.52
CA THR A 74 2.98 10.19 17.10
C THR A 74 3.69 9.86 15.80
N ASP A 75 3.65 8.60 15.38
CA ASP A 75 4.44 8.11 14.27
C ASP A 75 3.68 8.17 12.94
N LEU A 76 4.44 8.36 11.87
CA LEU A 76 3.94 8.35 10.50
C LEU A 76 4.61 7.22 9.72
N PHE A 77 3.86 6.15 9.51
CA PHE A 77 4.33 4.94 8.84
C PHE A 77 4.17 5.08 7.33
N LEU A 78 5.28 5.02 6.59
CA LEU A 78 5.27 5.00 5.15
C LEU A 78 4.65 3.69 4.66
N VAL A 79 3.60 3.77 3.86
CA VAL A 79 2.96 2.57 3.26
C VAL A 79 3.28 2.41 1.78
N LEU A 80 3.56 3.52 1.08
CA LEU A 80 4.14 3.56 -0.26
C LEU A 80 4.65 4.97 -0.58
N TRP A 81 5.46 5.09 -1.63
CA TRP A 81 5.77 6.37 -2.24
C TRP A 81 5.95 6.29 -3.75
N VAL A 82 5.72 7.41 -4.41
CA VAL A 82 5.98 7.62 -5.83
C VAL A 82 7.25 8.42 -5.97
N ARG A 83 8.21 7.95 -6.76
CA ARG A 83 9.42 8.68 -7.13
C ARG A 83 9.35 9.06 -8.60
N ARG A 84 9.48 10.35 -8.91
CA ARG A 84 9.81 10.83 -10.25
C ARG A 84 11.31 11.08 -10.32
N ASN A 85 12.00 10.42 -11.24
CA ASN A 85 13.43 10.66 -11.45
C ASN A 85 13.66 11.91 -12.33
N GLN A 86 14.93 12.27 -12.52
CA GLN A 86 15.32 13.44 -13.33
C GLN A 86 14.94 13.29 -14.81
N GLN A 87 14.81 12.05 -15.30
CA GLN A 87 14.37 11.72 -16.65
C GLN A 87 12.85 11.85 -16.83
N GLY A 88 12.10 12.11 -15.74
CA GLY A 88 10.64 12.21 -15.77
C GLY A 88 9.91 10.88 -15.71
N GLU A 89 10.61 9.80 -15.40
CA GLU A 89 10.01 8.47 -15.19
C GLU A 89 9.50 8.34 -13.76
N TYR A 90 8.38 7.65 -13.61
CA TYR A 90 7.72 7.45 -12.31
C TYR A 90 7.91 6.01 -11.85
N CYS A 91 8.27 5.83 -10.59
CA CYS A 91 8.32 4.53 -9.92
C CYS A 91 7.44 4.56 -8.68
N ILE A 92 6.61 3.54 -8.47
CA ILE A 92 5.95 3.28 -7.20
C ILE A 92 6.79 2.31 -6.40
N LEU A 93 7.01 2.63 -5.12
CA LEU A 93 7.77 1.82 -4.19
C LEU A 93 6.96 1.58 -2.91
N LYS A 94 7.04 0.37 -2.39
CA LYS A 94 6.45 -0.04 -1.11
C LYS A 94 7.58 -0.48 -0.16
N PRO A 95 7.63 -0.01 1.10
CA PRO A 95 8.57 -0.57 2.07
C PRO A 95 8.22 -2.04 2.35
N MET A 96 9.23 -2.91 2.38
CA MET A 96 9.09 -4.36 2.61
C MET A 96 10.16 -4.80 3.61
N ARG A 97 9.77 -5.66 4.58
CA ARG A 97 10.63 -6.16 5.68
C ARG A 97 11.79 -7.03 5.21
N ASP A 98 11.51 -8.00 4.34
CA ASP A 98 12.49 -8.99 3.89
C ASP A 98 12.78 -8.83 2.39
N ARG A 99 13.98 -8.31 2.12
CA ARG A 99 14.57 -8.08 0.79
C ARG A 99 13.95 -6.91 0.02
N PRO A 100 14.71 -6.30 -0.92
CA PRO A 100 14.16 -5.40 -1.91
C PRO A 100 13.27 -6.19 -2.88
N VAL A 101 12.10 -6.62 -2.41
CA VAL A 101 10.97 -6.92 -3.28
C VAL A 101 10.51 -5.57 -3.79
N ASN A 102 11.20 -5.19 -4.85
CA ASN A 102 10.84 -4.13 -5.76
C ASN A 102 9.49 -4.48 -6.38
N LEU A 103 8.39 -4.18 -5.69
CA LEU A 103 7.07 -4.07 -6.29
C LEU A 103 7.08 -2.81 -7.16
N HIS A 104 7.87 -2.85 -8.23
CA HIS A 104 8.09 -1.70 -9.11
C HIS A 104 6.98 -1.69 -10.14
N GLY A 105 6.01 -0.79 -9.93
CA GLY A 105 5.32 -0.16 -11.04
C GLY A 105 6.22 0.96 -11.55
N SER A 106 6.77 0.87 -12.76
CA SER A 106 7.45 2.02 -13.40
C SER A 106 6.70 2.48 -14.63
N SER A 107 6.58 3.79 -14.81
CA SER A 107 6.03 4.42 -16.02
C SER A 107 7.14 5.26 -16.65
N HIS A 108 7.45 4.93 -17.89
CA HIS A 108 8.42 5.65 -18.71
C HIS A 108 7.77 6.85 -19.40
N SER A 109 8.58 7.80 -19.84
CA SER A 109 8.12 9.01 -20.54
C SER A 109 7.38 8.73 -21.85
N ASP A 110 7.53 7.53 -22.43
CA ASP A 110 6.80 7.06 -23.62
C ASP A 110 5.41 6.46 -23.30
N GLY A 111 5.02 6.45 -22.01
CA GLY A 111 3.78 5.89 -21.51
C GLY A 111 3.83 4.37 -21.26
N THR A 112 4.99 3.73 -21.42
CA THR A 112 5.18 2.31 -21.14
C THR A 112 5.14 2.07 -19.63
N LEU A 113 4.24 1.20 -19.17
CA LEU A 113 4.14 0.80 -17.77
C LEU A 113 4.69 -0.61 -17.57
N HIS A 114 5.67 -0.76 -16.67
CA HIS A 114 6.15 -2.06 -16.22
C HIS A 114 5.64 -2.37 -14.82
N HIS A 115 5.19 -3.60 -14.63
CA HIS A 115 4.88 -4.13 -13.31
C HIS A 115 5.78 -5.32 -13.02
N ARG A 116 6.63 -5.17 -12.01
CA ARG A 116 7.53 -6.23 -11.56
C ARG A 116 7.20 -6.60 -10.13
N ILE A 117 6.91 -7.87 -9.89
CA ILE A 117 6.82 -8.48 -8.56
C ILE A 117 7.93 -9.53 -8.55
N VAL A 118 8.94 -9.36 -7.70
CA VAL A 118 10.04 -10.32 -7.47
C VAL A 118 10.65 -10.92 -8.74
N ARG A 119 11.58 -10.20 -9.38
CA ARG A 119 12.43 -10.63 -10.52
C ARG A 119 11.75 -11.22 -11.78
N GLN A 120 10.50 -11.66 -11.75
CA GLN A 120 9.70 -12.09 -12.90
C GLN A 120 8.87 -10.91 -13.44
N LYS A 121 8.93 -10.72 -14.76
CA LYS A 121 8.03 -9.81 -15.48
C LYS A 121 6.67 -10.52 -15.57
N PHE A 122 5.64 -9.99 -14.91
CA PHE A 122 4.31 -10.62 -14.88
C PHE A 122 3.32 -10.00 -15.86
N LEU A 123 3.59 -8.80 -16.39
CA LEU A 123 2.69 -8.12 -17.32
C LEU A 123 3.44 -7.72 -18.61
N SER A 124 2.75 -7.90 -19.73
CA SER A 124 3.10 -7.33 -21.04
C SER A 124 3.06 -5.81 -21.00
N ASP A 125 3.84 -5.18 -21.88
CA ASP A 125 3.87 -3.71 -22.00
C ASP A 125 2.47 -3.20 -22.39
N HIS A 126 1.88 -2.39 -21.52
CA HIS A 126 0.59 -1.74 -21.77
C HIS A 126 0.75 -0.23 -21.55
N LYS A 127 0.18 0.57 -22.45
CA LYS A 127 0.06 2.01 -22.26
C LYS A 127 -1.07 2.26 -21.27
N SER A 128 -0.72 2.60 -20.04
CA SER A 128 -1.66 2.98 -18.98
C SER A 128 -1.08 4.14 -18.21
N THR A 129 -1.94 5.08 -17.83
CA THR A 129 -1.58 6.15 -16.90
C THR A 129 -1.89 5.78 -15.45
N ALA A 130 -2.61 4.68 -15.21
CA ALA A 130 -2.92 4.18 -13.88
C ALA A 130 -2.02 2.99 -13.52
N PHE A 131 -1.44 3.05 -12.32
CA PHE A 131 -0.76 1.91 -11.72
C PHE A 131 -1.79 0.97 -11.09
N PRO A 132 -1.45 -0.32 -10.91
CA PRO A 132 -2.29 -1.26 -10.19
C PRO A 132 -2.68 -0.75 -8.80
N ILE A 133 -3.95 -0.94 -8.46
CA ILE A 133 -4.48 -0.59 -7.15
C ILE A 133 -3.83 -1.51 -6.11
N MET A 134 -3.21 -0.91 -5.10
CA MET A 134 -2.53 -1.62 -4.02
C MET A 134 -3.46 -1.76 -2.82
N ASN A 135 -3.45 -2.94 -2.21
CA ASN A 135 -4.28 -3.34 -1.07
C ASN A 135 -3.40 -4.00 -0.01
N GLY A 136 -3.99 -4.32 1.15
CA GLY A 136 -3.28 -5.09 2.19
C GLY A 136 -2.20 -4.27 2.86
N PHE A 137 -2.63 -3.25 3.61
CA PHE A 137 -1.73 -2.37 4.34
C PHE A 137 -1.77 -2.70 5.83
N THR A 138 -0.60 -3.07 6.34
CA THR A 138 -0.31 -3.28 7.76
C THR A 138 0.80 -2.28 8.12
N PRO A 139 0.47 -1.04 8.54
CA PRO A 139 1.47 0.02 8.66
C PRO A 139 2.53 -0.23 9.74
N LYS A 140 2.14 -0.81 10.88
CA LYS A 140 3.11 -1.21 11.92
C LYS A 140 3.91 -2.43 11.47
N GLU A 141 3.25 -3.32 10.71
CA GLU A 141 3.93 -4.50 10.19
C GLU A 141 4.90 -4.07 9.07
N THR A 142 4.39 -3.75 7.89
CA THR A 142 5.18 -3.52 6.67
C THR A 142 5.72 -2.10 6.49
N GLY A 143 5.24 -1.12 7.25
CA GLY A 143 5.62 0.28 7.09
C GLY A 143 6.93 0.62 7.79
N ALA A 144 7.62 1.63 7.26
CA ALA A 144 8.79 2.22 7.89
C ALA A 144 8.44 3.63 8.37
N ILE A 145 8.89 4.02 9.56
CA ILE A 145 8.72 5.40 10.01
C ILE A 145 9.58 6.29 9.11
N PHE A 146 9.02 7.39 8.61
CA PHE A 146 9.75 8.29 7.72
C PHE A 146 9.73 9.73 8.19
N ASN A 147 10.76 10.48 7.82
CA ASN A 147 10.79 11.92 8.01
C ASN A 147 10.03 12.61 6.85
N PRO A 148 8.94 13.35 7.14
CA PRO A 148 8.19 14.11 6.13
C PRO A 148 9.06 14.98 5.22
N THR A 149 10.14 15.57 5.73
CA THR A 149 11.00 16.49 4.95
C THR A 149 11.78 15.81 3.83
N ALA A 150 11.81 14.47 3.78
CA ALA A 150 12.41 13.72 2.68
C ALA A 150 11.53 13.69 1.42
N PHE A 151 10.29 14.16 1.51
CA PHE A 151 9.28 14.09 0.46
C PHE A 151 8.84 15.48 0.00
N THR A 152 8.55 15.57 -1.30
CA THR A 152 7.99 16.76 -1.95
C THR A 152 6.54 16.99 -1.53
N GLY A 153 5.78 15.91 -1.38
CA GLY A 153 4.38 15.94 -0.97
C GLY A 153 4.00 14.67 -0.23
N ILE A 154 3.02 14.79 0.66
CA ILE A 154 2.60 13.70 1.54
C ILE A 154 1.09 13.64 1.57
N VAL A 155 0.55 12.45 1.36
CA VAL A 155 -0.83 12.12 1.72
C VAL A 155 -0.79 11.47 3.09
N GLU A 156 -1.22 12.20 4.10
CA GLU A 156 -1.42 11.64 5.43
C GLU A 156 -2.78 10.97 5.53
N VAL A 157 -2.79 9.75 6.03
CA VAL A 157 -3.98 8.93 6.19
C VAL A 157 -4.14 8.59 7.67
N ALA A 158 -5.34 8.80 8.21
CA ALA A 158 -5.63 8.43 9.59
C ALA A 158 -5.60 6.90 9.76
N SER A 159 -5.18 6.44 10.95
CA SER A 159 -5.36 5.05 11.35
C SER A 159 -6.84 4.65 11.22
N GLY A 160 -7.09 3.38 10.88
CA GLY A 160 -8.45 2.89 10.62
C GLY A 160 -8.94 3.06 9.18
N ILE A 161 -8.21 3.78 8.32
CA ILE A 161 -8.59 3.95 6.91
C ILE A 161 -7.96 2.87 6.03
N LEU A 162 -6.63 2.77 6.09
CA LEU A 162 -5.86 1.74 5.41
C LEU A 162 -5.64 0.59 6.39
N GLY A 163 -6.14 -0.58 6.02
CA GLY A 163 -6.00 -1.80 6.83
C GLY A 163 -5.76 -3.01 5.95
N PRO A 164 -5.57 -4.19 6.56
CA PRO A 164 -5.13 -5.40 5.86
C PRO A 164 -6.12 -5.90 4.81
N ARG A 165 -7.41 -5.57 4.94
CA ARG A 165 -8.48 -6.12 4.09
C ARG A 165 -9.23 -5.09 3.24
N HIS A 166 -9.48 -3.90 3.78
CA HIS A 166 -10.49 -3.00 3.21
C HIS A 166 -9.92 -1.74 2.56
N GLY A 167 -8.68 -1.36 2.91
CA GLY A 167 -8.04 -0.15 2.40
C GLY A 167 -7.33 -0.39 1.06
N CYS A 168 -7.51 0.54 0.14
CA CYS A 168 -6.91 0.52 -1.20
C CYS A 168 -6.26 1.86 -1.51
N ILE A 169 -5.12 1.84 -2.20
CA ILE A 169 -4.49 3.04 -2.75
C ILE A 169 -4.40 2.89 -4.27
N GLY A 170 -4.98 3.85 -4.98
CA GLY A 170 -4.83 4.03 -6.42
C GLY A 170 -3.82 5.14 -6.69
N VAL A 171 -2.89 4.91 -7.62
CA VAL A 171 -1.98 5.94 -8.10
C VAL A 171 -2.13 6.03 -9.61
N SER A 172 -2.30 7.25 -10.12
CA SER A 172 -2.33 7.51 -11.55
C SER A 172 -1.57 8.77 -11.91
N LEU A 173 -1.14 8.84 -13.17
CA LEU A 173 -0.59 10.01 -13.80
C LEU A 173 -1.70 10.70 -14.61
N ALA A 174 -1.84 12.01 -14.48
CA ALA A 174 -2.85 12.78 -15.17
C ALA A 174 -2.25 14.03 -15.81
N GLU A 175 -2.48 14.22 -17.11
CA GLU A 175 -2.10 15.45 -17.77
C GLU A 175 -2.93 16.64 -17.25
N PRO A 176 -2.38 17.87 -17.28
CA PRO A 176 -3.14 19.07 -16.94
C PRO A 176 -4.45 19.16 -17.75
N GLY A 177 -5.56 19.42 -17.07
CA GLY A 177 -6.88 19.55 -17.70
C GLY A 177 -7.62 18.23 -17.99
N PHE A 178 -6.99 17.07 -17.77
CA PHE A 178 -7.67 15.78 -17.88
C PHE A 178 -8.51 15.46 -16.64
N ARG A 179 -9.55 14.64 -16.83
CA ARG A 179 -10.38 14.14 -15.72
C ARG A 179 -9.55 13.23 -14.82
N LEU A 180 -9.75 13.39 -13.51
CA LEU A 180 -9.18 12.48 -12.51
C LEU A 180 -9.76 11.07 -12.70
N PRO A 181 -9.01 10.01 -12.32
CA PRO A 181 -9.52 8.65 -12.43
C PRO A 181 -10.76 8.47 -11.56
N ASP A 182 -11.77 7.83 -12.15
CA ASP A 182 -12.99 7.45 -11.45
C ASP A 182 -12.93 5.98 -11.03
N TYR A 183 -12.89 5.76 -9.71
CA TYR A 183 -12.88 4.44 -9.10
C TYR A 183 -14.23 4.07 -8.47
N THR A 184 -15.25 4.93 -8.59
CA THR A 184 -16.54 4.78 -7.90
C THR A 184 -17.33 3.55 -8.36
N TRP A 185 -16.94 2.93 -9.46
CA TRP A 185 -17.54 1.68 -9.96
C TRP A 185 -17.30 0.48 -9.03
N ALA A 186 -16.18 0.41 -8.31
CA ALA A 186 -15.88 -0.69 -7.37
C ALA A 186 -15.46 -0.24 -5.97
N TYR A 187 -15.14 1.04 -5.81
CA TYR A 187 -14.58 1.56 -4.57
C TYR A 187 -15.38 2.75 -4.05
N GLN A 188 -15.35 2.93 -2.74
CA GLN A 188 -15.66 4.20 -2.10
C GLN A 188 -14.37 5.03 -2.10
N VAL A 189 -14.34 6.12 -2.86
CA VAL A 189 -13.20 7.06 -2.82
C VAL A 189 -13.33 7.92 -1.58
N LEU A 190 -12.35 7.83 -0.68
CA LEU A 190 -12.33 8.57 0.59
C LEU A 190 -11.62 9.91 0.43
N SER A 191 -10.53 9.91 -0.32
CA SER A 191 -9.81 11.14 -0.67
C SER A 191 -9.04 10.96 -1.98
N GLN A 192 -8.81 12.08 -2.67
CA GLN A 192 -8.00 12.11 -3.88
C GLN A 192 -7.12 13.35 -3.82
N THR A 193 -5.80 13.14 -3.76
CA THR A 193 -4.80 14.21 -3.69
C THR A 193 -4.08 14.29 -5.02
N VAL A 194 -3.90 15.51 -5.53
CA VAL A 194 -3.23 15.76 -6.81
C VAL A 194 -1.99 16.61 -6.56
N PHE A 195 -0.84 16.05 -6.88
CA PHE A 195 0.47 16.71 -6.85
C PHE A 195 0.73 17.33 -8.23
N ARG A 196 0.81 18.66 -8.28
CA ARG A 196 0.80 19.47 -9.51
C ARG A 196 2.15 20.12 -9.84
N GLU A 197 3.20 19.76 -9.13
CA GLU A 197 4.52 20.37 -9.22
C GLU A 197 5.16 20.12 -10.59
N VAL A 198 4.82 19.01 -11.24
CA VAL A 198 5.36 18.56 -12.53
C VAL A 198 4.31 17.78 -13.31
N SER A 199 4.35 17.87 -14.64
CA SER A 199 3.53 17.05 -15.54
C SER A 199 4.25 15.75 -15.97
N PRO A 200 3.51 14.64 -16.12
CA PRO A 200 2.10 14.47 -15.71
C PRO A 200 1.94 14.53 -14.18
N HIS A 201 0.80 15.07 -13.72
CA HIS A 201 0.49 15.20 -12.29
C HIS A 201 0.34 13.82 -11.65
N VAL A 202 0.78 13.67 -10.39
CA VAL A 202 0.55 12.45 -9.62
C VAL A 202 -0.77 12.57 -8.88
N VAL A 203 -1.68 11.63 -9.12
CA VAL A 203 -2.96 11.53 -8.42
C VAL A 203 -2.90 10.32 -7.50
N VAL A 204 -3.06 10.55 -6.21
CA VAL A 204 -3.16 9.51 -5.19
C VAL A 204 -4.59 9.45 -4.68
N SER A 205 -5.22 8.29 -4.81
CA SER A 205 -6.60 8.05 -4.37
C SER A 205 -6.60 7.06 -3.21
N ILE A 206 -7.09 7.50 -2.05
CA ILE A 206 -7.31 6.65 -0.88
C ILE A 206 -8.75 6.16 -0.93
N MET A 207 -8.92 4.84 -0.87
CA MET A 207 -10.18 4.19 -1.20
C MET A 207 -10.48 3.04 -0.25
N ARG A 208 -11.75 2.64 -0.21
CA ARG A 208 -12.19 1.37 0.36
C ARG A 208 -12.90 0.53 -0.69
N LYS A 209 -12.67 -0.77 -0.67
CA LYS A 209 -13.44 -1.70 -1.52
C LYS A 209 -14.91 -1.67 -1.07
N LYS A 210 -15.85 -1.52 -2.01
CA LYS A 210 -17.27 -1.67 -1.68
C LYS A 210 -17.53 -3.12 -1.29
N SER A 211 -18.24 -3.33 -0.19
CA SER A 211 -18.78 -4.65 0.16
C SER A 211 -19.67 -5.11 -0.99
N SER A 212 -19.38 -6.29 -1.55
CA SER A 212 -20.32 -6.95 -2.47
C SER A 212 -21.63 -7.15 -1.69
N CYS A 213 -22.74 -6.64 -2.23
CA CYS A 213 -24.07 -7.04 -1.74
C CYS A 213 -24.28 -8.54 -1.92
#